data_AF-A0A0F9LLV1-F1
#
_entry.id   AF-A0A0F9LLV1-F1
#
_cell.length_a   1.000
_cell.length_b   1.000
_cell.length_c   1.000
_cell.angle_alpha   90.00
_cell.angle_beta   90.00
_cell.angle_gamma   90.00
#
_symmetry.space_group_name_H-M   'P 1'
#
loop_
_entity.id
_entity.type
_entity.pdbx_description
1 polymer ?
#
loop_
_entity_poly.entity_id
_entity_poly.type
_entity_poly.pdbx_seq_one_letter_code
_entity_poly.pdbx_strand_id
1 'polypeptide(L)'
;MDKRIRLIDGCFPGNPSSIAGDNVWRGPQHFEWDRAGGESLYTWFTNWTLRDVTHGHLRPRIAWLLEPPSINIWPYVVASEDRNKFNAIMTYDKHLLESGDSRFKFAPHGGSWIDWDLWGMHEKTKDVCMIVSDKKDSEGHKLRH
;
A
#
# COMPACT_ATOMS: atom_id res chain seq x y z
N MET A 1 -22.79 -8.91 5.52
CA MET A 1 -21.65 -8.98 4.60
C MET A 1 -20.58 -9.70 5.39
N ASP A 2 -20.38 -11.00 5.18
CA ASP A 2 -19.73 -11.85 6.22
C ASP A 2 -18.22 -12.07 5.97
N LYS A 3 -17.63 -11.32 5.03
CA LYS A 3 -16.21 -11.44 4.71
C LYS A 3 -15.43 -10.38 5.47
N ARG A 4 -14.85 -10.77 6.60
CA ARG A 4 -13.90 -9.95 7.36
C ARG A 4 -12.47 -10.28 6.97
N ILE A 5 -11.69 -9.24 6.72
CA ILE A 5 -10.25 -9.35 6.45
C ILE A 5 -9.53 -8.61 7.57
N ARG A 6 -8.65 -9.30 8.29
CA ARG A 6 -7.86 -8.69 9.34
C ARG A 6 -6.78 -7.81 8.72
N LEU A 7 -6.65 -6.59 9.22
CA LEU A 7 -5.63 -5.64 8.78
C LEU A 7 -4.76 -5.25 9.97
N ILE A 8 -3.47 -5.62 9.89
CA ILE A 8 -2.42 -5.16 10.80
C ILE A 8 -1.62 -4.12 10.03
N ASP A 9 -1.78 -2.85 10.36
CA ASP A 9 -1.41 -1.75 9.47
C ASP A 9 -0.76 -0.57 10.19
N GLY A 10 0.19 0.07 9.50
CA GLY A 10 0.78 1.35 9.87
C GLY A 10 0.87 2.35 8.71
N CYS A 11 0.32 2.02 7.55
CA CYS A 11 0.28 2.86 6.35
C CYS A 11 -1.03 3.65 6.21
N PHE A 12 -2.16 3.14 6.68
CA PHE A 12 -3.45 3.81 6.54
C PHE A 12 -3.89 4.45 7.88
N PRO A 13 -3.62 5.76 8.08
CA PRO A 13 -4.14 6.47 9.25
C PRO A 13 -5.66 6.66 9.15
N GLY A 14 -6.41 6.27 10.18
CA GLY A 14 -7.84 6.59 10.33
C GLY A 14 -8.83 5.44 10.05
N ASN A 15 -10.09 5.81 9.81
CA ASN A 15 -11.19 4.88 9.52
C ASN A 15 -10.95 4.11 8.20
N PRO A 16 -11.49 2.90 8.08
CA PRO A 16 -10.90 1.85 7.24
C PRO A 16 -10.93 2.20 5.76
N SER A 17 -9.75 2.44 5.19
CA SER A 17 -9.48 2.47 3.75
C SER A 17 -10.42 3.36 2.94
N SER A 18 -10.73 4.53 3.47
CA SER A 18 -11.39 5.54 2.68
C SER A 18 -10.34 6.36 1.92
N ILE A 19 -10.59 6.57 0.63
CA ILE A 19 -9.81 7.52 -0.15
C ILE A 19 -10.10 8.90 0.47
N ALA A 20 -9.06 9.63 0.86
CA ALA A 20 -9.23 10.97 1.43
C ALA A 20 -9.99 11.91 0.47
N GLY A 21 -10.63 12.94 1.01
CA GLY A 21 -11.46 13.87 0.23
C GLY A 21 -12.88 13.35 0.02
N ASP A 22 -13.46 13.64 -1.15
CA ASP A 22 -14.88 13.37 -1.46
C ASP A 22 -15.25 11.88 -1.50
N ASN A 23 -14.24 11.01 -1.54
CA ASN A 23 -14.40 9.56 -1.58
C ASN A 23 -14.35 8.91 -0.20
N VAL A 24 -14.40 9.69 0.88
CA VAL A 24 -14.34 9.18 2.26
C VAL A 24 -15.44 8.13 2.57
N TRP A 25 -16.55 8.19 1.82
CA TRP A 25 -17.70 7.29 1.92
C TRP A 25 -17.58 6.00 1.10
N ARG A 26 -16.60 5.93 0.20
CA ARG A 26 -16.40 4.80 -0.72
C ARG A 26 -15.48 3.76 -0.09
N GLY A 27 -16.01 3.01 0.87
CA GLY A 27 -15.35 1.84 1.44
C GLY A 27 -15.47 0.59 0.56
N PRO A 28 -14.75 -0.50 0.90
CA PRO A 28 -14.88 -1.78 0.21
C PRO A 28 -16.33 -2.32 0.26
N GLN A 29 -16.83 -2.78 -0.89
CA GLN A 29 -18.22 -3.25 -1.05
C GLN A 29 -18.40 -4.77 -0.90
N HIS A 30 -17.31 -5.52 -0.73
CA HIS A 30 -17.34 -6.98 -0.74
C HIS A 30 -16.74 -7.62 0.51
N PHE A 31 -16.12 -6.81 1.36
CA PHE A 31 -15.50 -7.23 2.60
C PHE A 31 -15.39 -6.03 3.55
N GLU A 32 -15.15 -6.34 4.82
CA GLU A 32 -14.90 -5.35 5.87
C GLU A 32 -13.49 -5.55 6.44
N TRP A 33 -12.82 -4.44 6.75
CA TRP A 33 -11.55 -4.48 7.47
C TRP A 33 -11.77 -4.69 8.97
N ASP A 34 -11.13 -5.69 9.52
CA ASP A 34 -11.10 -5.95 10.95
C ASP A 34 -9.73 -5.57 11.53
N ARG A 35 -9.72 -4.48 12.29
CA ARG A 35 -8.55 -4.02 13.06
C ARG A 35 -8.61 -4.41 14.55
N ALA A 36 -9.77 -4.87 15.02
CA ALA A 36 -10.01 -5.22 16.42
C ALA A 36 -9.55 -6.66 16.75
N GLY A 37 -9.31 -7.49 15.73
CA GLY A 37 -8.72 -8.82 15.89
C GLY A 37 -9.74 -9.94 16.10
N GLY A 38 -10.93 -9.80 15.52
CA GLY A 38 -11.93 -10.86 15.45
C GLY A 38 -11.60 -11.93 14.40
N GLU A 39 -12.56 -12.84 14.20
CA GLU A 39 -12.44 -13.87 13.17
C GLU A 39 -12.38 -13.25 11.77
N SER A 40 -11.43 -13.74 10.96
CA SER A 40 -11.15 -13.24 9.63
C SER A 40 -10.71 -14.36 8.69
N LEU A 41 -10.92 -14.15 7.39
CA LEU A 41 -10.53 -15.08 6.34
C LEU A 41 -9.02 -15.04 6.07
N TYR A 42 -8.46 -13.83 6.11
CA TYR A 42 -7.06 -13.52 5.81
C TYR A 42 -6.54 -12.47 6.78
N THR A 43 -5.22 -12.45 6.97
CA THR A 43 -4.53 -11.37 7.66
C THR A 43 -3.60 -10.64 6.70
N TRP A 44 -3.82 -9.33 6.57
CA TRP A 44 -3.04 -8.43 5.74
C TRP A 44 -2.07 -7.60 6.59
N PHE A 45 -0.85 -7.45 6.10
CA PHE A 45 0.22 -6.67 6.72
C PHE A 45 0.70 -5.61 5.72
N THR A 46 0.71 -4.35 6.13
CA THR A 46 1.27 -3.24 5.33
C THR A 46 2.74 -2.99 5.65
N ASN A 47 3.45 -2.18 4.86
CA ASN A 47 4.90 -1.93 5.00
C ASN A 47 5.41 -1.93 6.43
N TRP A 48 4.79 -1.14 7.31
CA TRP A 48 5.28 -0.89 8.67
C TRP A 48 5.09 -2.04 9.67
N THR A 49 4.32 -3.07 9.31
CA THR A 49 3.92 -4.18 10.20
C THR A 49 4.34 -5.55 9.68
N LEU A 50 5.09 -5.61 8.57
CA LEU A 50 5.56 -6.88 7.99
C LEU A 50 6.35 -7.76 8.97
N ARG A 51 7.02 -7.17 9.98
CA ARG A 51 7.75 -7.91 11.03
C ARG A 51 6.86 -8.50 12.12
N ASP A 52 5.61 -8.04 12.23
CA ASP A 52 4.65 -8.54 13.21
C ASP A 52 4.07 -9.91 12.79
N VAL A 53 4.45 -10.40 11.62
CA VAL A 53 4.07 -11.73 11.16
C VAL A 53 4.68 -12.80 12.07
N THR A 54 3.84 -13.49 12.82
CA THR A 54 4.26 -14.59 13.71
C THR A 54 3.99 -15.95 13.08
N HIS A 55 4.83 -16.93 13.43
CA HIS A 55 4.53 -18.34 13.18
C HIS A 55 3.36 -18.74 14.10
N GLY A 56 2.26 -19.26 13.52
CA GLY A 56 1.09 -19.70 14.30
C GLY A 56 -0.26 -19.11 13.90
N HIS A 57 -0.31 -18.15 12.97
CA HIS A 57 -1.60 -17.75 12.40
C HIS A 57 -2.22 -18.92 11.61
N LEU A 58 -3.44 -19.31 11.97
CA LEU A 58 -4.23 -20.36 11.32
C LEU A 58 -4.76 -19.96 9.93
N ARG A 59 -4.64 -18.69 9.55
CA ARG A 59 -5.19 -18.11 8.33
C ARG A 59 -4.08 -17.67 7.36
N PRO A 60 -4.35 -17.62 6.05
CA PRO A 60 -3.36 -17.17 5.09
C PRO A 60 -2.95 -15.71 5.32
N ARG A 61 -1.66 -15.43 5.10
CA ARG A 61 -1.00 -14.15 5.41
C ARG A 61 -0.62 -13.45 4.12
N ILE A 62 -1.02 -12.20 3.98
CA ILE A 62 -0.80 -11.38 2.80
C ILE A 62 0.03 -10.16 3.20
N ALA A 63 1.17 -9.96 2.56
CA ALA A 63 1.92 -8.71 2.69
C ALA A 63 1.47 -7.73 1.60
N TRP A 64 1.48 -6.43 1.91
CA TRP A 64 1.21 -5.37 0.95
C TRP A 64 2.26 -4.25 1.07
N LEU A 65 3.08 -4.14 0.03
CA LEU A 65 4.11 -3.12 -0.12
C LEU A 65 3.52 -1.90 -0.86
N LEU A 66 3.21 -0.87 -0.10
CA LEU A 66 2.58 0.39 -0.49
C LEU A 66 3.61 1.52 -0.67
N GLU A 67 4.48 1.71 0.32
CA GLU A 67 5.51 2.75 0.30
C GLU A 67 6.75 2.32 -0.51
N PRO A 68 7.43 3.24 -1.22
CA PRO A 68 8.62 2.92 -2.00
C PRO A 68 9.84 2.57 -1.15
N PRO A 69 10.79 1.79 -1.70
CA PRO A 69 12.05 1.47 -1.04
C PRO A 69 12.85 2.72 -0.66
N SER A 70 12.69 3.82 -1.42
CA SER A 70 13.33 5.11 -1.15
C SER A 70 12.84 5.80 0.12
N ILE A 71 11.65 5.45 0.62
CA ILE A 71 11.15 5.91 1.92
C ILE A 71 11.58 4.92 2.99
N ASN A 72 11.44 3.63 2.71
CA ASN A 72 11.89 2.60 3.63
C ASN A 72 12.20 1.28 2.93
N ILE A 73 13.46 0.83 3.05
CA ILE A 73 13.94 -0.41 2.40
C ILE A 73 13.60 -1.67 3.18
N TRP A 74 13.45 -1.62 4.51
CA TRP A 74 13.33 -2.84 5.32
C TRP A 74 12.11 -3.72 4.95
N PRO A 75 10.93 -3.19 4.57
CA PRO A 75 9.79 -4.02 4.19
C PRO A 75 10.09 -4.88 2.95
N TYR A 76 10.91 -4.35 2.03
CA TYR A 76 11.36 -5.07 0.84
C TYR A 76 12.37 -6.17 1.19
N VAL A 77 13.24 -5.91 2.16
CA VAL A 77 14.15 -6.93 2.71
C VAL A 77 13.35 -8.08 3.33
N VAL A 78 12.35 -7.78 4.18
CA VAL A 78 11.47 -8.81 4.78
C VAL A 78 10.67 -9.54 3.70
N ALA A 79 10.12 -8.82 2.73
CA ALA A 79 9.40 -9.44 1.62
C ALA A 79 10.30 -10.35 0.76
N SER A 80 11.61 -10.10 0.70
CA SER A 80 12.56 -10.95 -0.02
C SER A 80 13.04 -12.14 0.84
N GLU A 81 13.57 -11.88 2.03
CA GLU A 81 14.22 -12.87 2.90
C GLU A 81 13.20 -13.77 3.62
N ASP A 82 12.11 -13.18 4.10
CA ASP A 82 11.08 -13.81 4.92
C ASP A 82 9.80 -14.15 4.13
N ARG A 83 9.84 -14.15 2.79
CA ARG A 83 8.69 -14.44 1.92
C ARG A 83 7.93 -15.72 2.27
N ASN A 84 8.61 -16.72 2.85
CA ASN A 84 8.01 -18.00 3.29
C ASN A 84 6.98 -17.83 4.41
N LYS A 85 6.96 -16.68 5.09
CA LYS A 85 5.93 -16.35 6.08
C LYS A 85 4.62 -15.90 5.42
N PHE A 86 4.63 -15.57 4.12
CA PHE A 86 3.47 -15.05 3.40
C PHE A 86 2.98 -16.01 2.31
N ASN A 87 1.66 -16.03 2.12
CA ASN A 87 1.00 -16.76 1.03
C ASN A 87 0.98 -15.94 -0.26
N ALA A 88 0.93 -14.61 -0.14
CA ALA A 88 1.09 -13.68 -1.25
C ALA A 88 1.70 -12.37 -0.75
N ILE A 89 2.37 -11.67 -1.66
CA ILE A 89 3.01 -10.37 -1.42
C ILE A 89 2.57 -9.45 -2.55
N MET A 90 1.71 -8.49 -2.22
CA MET A 90 1.20 -7.48 -3.15
C MET A 90 2.23 -6.35 -3.28
N THR A 91 2.67 -6.04 -4.50
CA THR A 91 3.67 -4.99 -4.74
C THR A 91 3.59 -4.44 -6.16
N TYR A 92 4.12 -3.24 -6.37
CA TYR A 92 4.39 -2.67 -7.70
C TYR A 92 5.87 -2.81 -8.09
N ASP A 93 6.74 -3.28 -7.19
CA ASP A 93 8.18 -3.33 -7.44
C ASP A 93 8.53 -4.37 -8.49
N LYS A 94 9.09 -3.89 -9.60
CA LYS A 94 9.40 -4.70 -10.77
C LYS A 94 10.41 -5.80 -10.47
N HIS A 95 11.41 -5.53 -9.63
CA HIS A 95 12.45 -6.52 -9.32
C HIS A 95 11.90 -7.71 -8.55
N LEU A 96 11.03 -7.48 -7.57
CA LEU A 96 10.34 -8.54 -6.84
C LEU A 96 9.41 -9.34 -7.77
N LEU A 97 8.67 -8.66 -8.65
CA LEU A 97 7.76 -9.30 -9.60
C LEU A 97 8.50 -10.16 -10.63
N GLU A 98 9.69 -9.75 -11.06
CA GLU A 98 10.52 -10.46 -12.03
C GLU A 98 11.42 -11.54 -11.40
N SER A 99 11.36 -11.74 -10.08
CA SER A 99 12.19 -12.73 -9.36
C SER A 99 11.86 -14.19 -9.68
N GLY A 100 10.73 -14.46 -10.34
CA GLY A 100 10.23 -15.81 -10.63
C GLY A 100 9.47 -16.46 -9.46
N ASP A 101 9.37 -15.82 -8.31
CA ASP A 101 8.62 -16.33 -7.16
C ASP A 101 7.13 -15.98 -7.28
N SER A 102 6.29 -17.01 -7.38
CA SER A 102 4.85 -16.88 -7.62
C SER A 102 4.07 -16.12 -6.54
N ARG A 103 4.66 -15.88 -5.36
CA ARG A 103 4.00 -15.15 -4.27
C ARG A 103 3.94 -13.66 -4.53
N PHE A 104 4.87 -13.10 -5.30
CA PHE A 104 4.81 -11.68 -5.66
C PHE A 104 3.71 -11.48 -6.70
N LYS A 105 2.75 -10.61 -6.36
CA LYS A 105 1.59 -10.29 -7.18
C LYS A 105 1.57 -8.79 -7.43
N PHE A 106 1.33 -8.41 -8.69
CA PHE A 106 1.23 -7.01 -9.06
C PHE A 106 0.02 -6.37 -8.36
N ALA A 107 0.27 -5.31 -7.61
CA ALA A 107 -0.75 -4.43 -7.04
C ALA A 107 -0.22 -2.99 -7.07
N PRO A 108 -0.73 -2.15 -7.98
CA PRO A 108 -0.39 -0.74 -7.96
C PRO A 108 -1.00 -0.07 -6.72
N HIS A 109 -0.26 0.84 -6.12
CA HIS A 109 -0.74 1.69 -5.04
C HIS A 109 -0.22 3.12 -5.24
N GLY A 110 -1.05 4.10 -4.95
CA GLY A 110 -0.79 5.49 -5.28
C GLY A 110 -1.12 5.79 -6.74
N GLY A 111 -1.61 7.01 -6.99
CA GLY A 111 -2.02 7.47 -8.31
C GLY A 111 -2.67 8.85 -8.23
N SER A 112 -2.85 9.47 -9.38
CA SER A 112 -3.62 10.70 -9.53
C SER A 112 -4.91 10.38 -10.27
N TRP A 113 -6.01 10.97 -9.83
CA TRP A 113 -7.31 10.88 -10.51
C TRP A 113 -7.40 11.98 -11.56
N ILE A 114 -6.51 11.92 -12.54
CA ILE A 114 -6.59 12.77 -13.73
C ILE A 114 -7.27 11.91 -14.79
N ASP A 115 -8.34 12.41 -15.39
CA ASP A 115 -9.03 11.70 -16.47
C ASP A 115 -8.06 11.48 -17.64
N TRP A 116 -8.17 10.34 -18.31
CA TRP A 116 -7.19 9.91 -19.31
C TRP A 116 -6.99 10.91 -20.46
N ASP A 117 -8.04 11.65 -20.82
CA ASP A 117 -8.02 12.71 -21.82
C ASP A 117 -7.30 13.99 -21.34
N LEU A 118 -7.08 14.13 -20.04
CA LEU A 118 -6.31 15.20 -19.42
C LEU A 118 -4.86 14.80 -19.13
N TRP A 119 -4.42 13.60 -19.51
CA TRP A 119 -3.01 13.19 -19.35
C TRP A 119 -2.14 13.88 -20.40
N GLY A 120 -0.93 14.31 -19.99
CA GLY A 120 0.05 14.90 -20.90
C GLY A 120 0.72 16.15 -20.35
N MET A 121 1.48 16.82 -21.21
CA MET A 121 2.10 18.11 -20.90
C MET A 121 1.16 19.23 -21.31
N HIS A 122 0.77 20.07 -20.35
CA HIS A 122 -0.12 21.22 -20.55
C HIS A 122 0.67 22.52 -20.39
N GLU A 123 0.25 23.58 -21.08
CA GLU A 123 0.84 24.90 -20.90
C GLU A 123 0.53 25.43 -19.49
N LYS A 124 1.56 25.79 -18.72
CA LYS A 124 1.41 26.25 -17.34
C LYS A 124 0.88 27.68 -17.32
N THR A 125 -0.34 27.88 -16.82
CA THR A 125 -0.85 29.23 -16.51
C THR A 125 -0.30 29.73 -15.17
N LYS A 126 -0.44 31.03 -14.90
CA LYS A 126 0.00 31.66 -13.64
C LYS A 126 -1.09 31.65 -12.55
N ASP A 127 -2.21 30.97 -12.79
CA ASP A 127 -3.41 31.02 -11.94
C ASP A 127 -3.35 30.07 -10.75
N VAL A 128 -2.36 29.15 -10.74
CA VAL A 128 -2.22 28.12 -9.71
C VAL A 128 -0.93 28.34 -8.91
N CYS A 129 -1.07 28.43 -7.60
CA CYS A 129 0.03 28.30 -6.64
C CYS A 129 0.08 26.86 -6.12
N MET A 130 1.26 26.26 -6.10
CA MET A 130 1.46 24.93 -5.52
C MET A 130 2.12 25.08 -4.16
N ILE A 131 1.45 24.62 -3.11
CA ILE A 131 2.04 24.45 -1.79
C ILE A 131 2.43 22.99 -1.66
N VAL A 132 3.73 22.72 -1.58
CA VAL A 132 4.26 21.37 -1.36
C VAL A 132 4.84 21.26 0.05
N SER A 133 4.78 20.06 0.64
CA SER A 133 5.41 19.78 1.94
C SER A 133 6.94 19.87 1.86
N ASP A 134 7.61 20.33 2.92
CA ASP A 134 9.09 20.34 3.06
C ASP A 134 9.69 18.95 3.35
N LYS A 135 9.02 17.87 2.97
CA LYS A 135 9.54 16.50 3.14
C LYS A 135 10.81 16.34 2.31
N LYS A 136 11.80 15.60 2.82
CA LYS A 136 13.09 15.35 2.15
C LYS A 136 13.51 13.88 2.18
N ASP A 137 12.60 13.01 2.59
CA ASP A 137 12.89 11.59 2.86
C ASP A 137 13.24 10.75 1.63
N SER A 138 12.97 11.24 0.41
CA SER A 138 13.30 10.54 -0.84
C SER A 138 13.83 11.51 -1.89
N GLU A 139 14.54 11.00 -2.91
CA GLU A 139 15.03 11.84 -4.02
C GLU A 139 13.90 12.60 -4.72
N GLY A 140 12.75 11.95 -4.94
CA GLY A 140 11.57 12.61 -5.52
C GLY A 140 11.01 13.74 -4.65
N HIS A 141 11.24 13.72 -3.34
CA HIS A 141 10.87 14.84 -2.47
C HIS A 141 11.77 16.06 -2.70
N LYS A 142 13.08 15.84 -2.93
CA LYS A 142 14.07 16.91 -3.15
C LYS A 142 13.86 17.65 -4.47
N LEU A 143 13.30 16.99 -5.48
CA LEU A 143 13.03 17.58 -6.80
C LEU A 143 11.85 18.55 -6.85
N ARG A 144 11.13 18.75 -5.74
CA ARG A 144 9.94 19.62 -5.67
C ARG A 144 10.28 21.11 -5.49
N HIS A 145 11.57 21.42 -5.32
CA HIS A 145 12.12 22.75 -5.01
C HIS A 145 13.35 23.01 -5.87
#